data_AF-A0A812GIN1-F1
#
_entry.id   AF-A0A812GIN1-F1
#
_cell.length_a   1.000
_cell.length_b   1.000
_cell.length_c   1.000
_cell.angle_alpha   90.00
_cell.angle_beta   90.00
_cell.angle_gamma   90.00
#
_symmetry.space_group_name_H-M   'P 1'
#
loop_
_entity.id
_entity.type
_entity.pdbx_description
1 polymer ?
#
loop_
_entity_poly.entity_id
_entity_poly.type
_entity_poly.pdbx_seq_one_letter_code
_entity_poly.pdbx_strand_id
1 'polypeptide(L)'
;MLARFLSLLLPIISLAWRRNGEDDAMQMQLLQHKLVLEDVAGRSLEAAQPLDWIHFPKTGSSFVNAIVHLNGACPSLANYALNEDTVGSGTCWLSYWLEHKCPYVCNADKYTCPQPCHVHLPVTNYSAQRGHLVGMFRDPNQRILSGYHDDHNNFAGYTKELFTRDLGVECRGQSEVVKSMPKRPLSEFAEMWKGGMTYQLVTEHPTTVTLDPRRPQVTRRDATEAARRVRDGFAFVGLTEEWDLSICLFHKMFGGVCSAFEFVNTRPSFHGKSADQDYDTSELQGWYDDIDDVVYAAAAEVFRQNLVLFNVSQETCQECYSKRGSASRVAVL
;
A
#
# COMPACT_ATOMS: atom_id res chain seq x y z
N MET A 1 29.40 33.78 60.55
CA MET A 1 29.37 34.43 59.23
C MET A 1 29.30 33.46 58.05
N LEU A 2 29.79 32.21 58.14
CA LEU A 2 29.74 31.26 57.00
C LEU A 2 28.35 30.72 56.63
N ALA A 3 27.42 30.60 57.59
CA ALA A 3 26.10 29.99 57.32
C ALA A 3 25.14 30.84 56.47
N ARG A 4 25.32 32.18 56.43
CA ARG A 4 24.48 33.08 55.61
C ARG A 4 24.93 33.20 54.15
N PHE A 5 26.16 32.77 53.83
CA PHE A 5 26.64 32.75 52.45
C PHE A 5 26.16 31.52 51.67
N LEU A 6 26.00 30.36 52.33
CA LEU A 6 25.48 29.15 51.67
C LEU A 6 24.00 29.26 51.27
N SER A 7 23.16 29.99 52.02
CA SER A 7 21.72 30.11 51.71
C SER A 7 21.42 30.95 50.47
N LEU A 8 22.34 31.82 50.05
CA LEU A 8 22.21 32.64 48.84
C LEU A 8 22.75 31.95 47.58
N LEU A 9 23.64 30.97 47.72
CA LEU A 9 24.25 30.25 46.59
C LEU A 9 23.39 29.07 46.10
N LEU A 10 22.66 28.41 47.00
CA LEU A 10 21.77 27.27 46.68
C LEU A 10 20.72 27.56 45.59
N PRO A 11 19.95 28.67 45.62
CA PRO A 11 18.97 28.94 44.57
C PRO A 11 19.61 29.28 43.22
N ILE A 12 20.80 29.91 43.22
CA ILE A 12 21.55 30.24 41.99
C ILE A 12 22.11 28.97 41.34
N ILE A 13 22.67 28.07 42.15
CA ILE A 13 23.16 26.76 41.70
C ILE A 13 21.99 25.91 41.18
N SER A 14 20.82 25.94 41.85
CA SER A 14 19.62 25.23 41.39
C SER A 14 19.06 25.76 40.07
N LEU A 15 19.08 27.09 39.84
CA LEU A 15 18.66 27.68 38.56
C LEU A 15 19.65 27.36 37.43
N ALA A 16 20.95 27.40 37.71
CA ALA A 16 21.98 27.05 36.75
C ALA A 16 21.94 25.56 36.38
N TRP A 17 21.67 24.68 37.36
CA TRP A 17 21.46 23.25 37.12
C TRP A 17 20.18 22.96 36.32
N ARG A 18 19.09 23.71 36.57
CA ARG A 18 17.87 23.59 35.74
C ARG A 18 18.10 24.05 34.30
N ARG A 19 18.76 25.18 34.10
CA ARG A 19 19.11 25.66 32.75
C ARG A 19 20.02 24.69 31.99
N ASN A 20 21.07 24.19 32.64
CA ASN A 20 21.93 23.18 32.02
C ASN A 20 21.16 21.89 31.72
N GLY A 21 20.26 21.44 32.60
CA GLY A 21 19.43 20.26 32.36
C GLY A 21 18.40 20.44 31.24
N GLU A 22 17.87 21.64 31.04
CA GLU A 22 16.98 21.98 29.93
C GLU A 22 17.73 22.06 28.59
N ASP A 23 18.93 22.65 28.59
CA ASP A 23 19.80 22.72 27.41
C ASP A 23 20.30 21.31 27.00
N ASP A 24 20.67 20.47 27.97
CA ASP A 24 21.06 19.07 27.75
C ASP A 24 19.88 18.24 27.22
N ALA A 25 18.67 18.44 27.75
CA ALA A 25 17.47 17.76 27.26
C ALA A 25 17.10 18.19 25.83
N MET A 26 17.23 19.48 25.52
CA MET A 26 17.01 20.01 24.17
C MET A 26 18.07 19.52 23.19
N GLN A 27 19.34 19.45 23.59
CA GLN A 27 20.41 18.86 22.79
C GLN A 27 20.18 17.37 22.55
N MET A 28 19.75 16.61 23.57
CA MET A 28 19.41 15.20 23.42
C MET A 28 18.22 14.99 22.48
N GLN A 29 17.19 15.84 22.55
CA GLN A 29 16.07 15.81 21.60
C GLN A 29 16.52 16.15 20.18
N LEU A 30 17.39 17.15 20.00
CA LEU A 30 17.97 17.50 18.70
C LEU A 30 18.87 16.39 18.15
N LEU A 31 19.66 15.73 19.00
CA LEU A 31 20.49 14.58 18.63
C LEU A 31 19.65 13.36 18.28
N GLN A 32 18.59 13.07 19.04
CA GLN A 32 17.62 12.03 18.69
C GLN A 32 16.91 12.35 17.38
N HIS A 33 16.49 13.60 17.17
CA HIS A 33 15.86 14.03 15.94
C HIS A 33 16.84 13.95 14.76
N LYS A 34 18.10 14.35 14.95
CA LYS A 34 19.16 14.24 13.94
C LYS A 34 19.50 12.78 13.63
N LEU A 35 19.59 11.90 14.63
CA LEU A 35 19.81 10.47 14.42
C LEU A 35 18.63 9.82 13.69
N VAL A 36 17.40 10.22 14.01
CA VAL A 36 16.20 9.80 13.26
C VAL A 36 16.26 10.31 11.82
N LEU A 37 16.67 11.57 11.59
CA LEU A 37 16.82 12.13 10.24
C LEU A 37 17.97 11.47 9.46
N GLU A 38 19.07 11.07 10.11
CA GLU A 38 20.20 10.39 9.50
C GLU A 38 19.92 8.90 9.20
N ASP A 39 19.17 8.21 10.06
CA ASP A 39 18.65 6.85 9.81
C ASP A 39 17.60 6.87 8.67
N VAL A 40 16.82 7.95 8.56
CA VAL A 40 15.83 8.16 7.49
C VAL A 40 16.46 8.60 6.17
N ALA A 41 17.55 9.36 6.19
CA ALA A 41 18.36 9.61 4.99
C ALA A 41 18.90 8.30 4.37
N GLY A 42 18.85 7.19 5.12
CA GLY A 42 19.10 5.81 4.67
C GLY A 42 17.94 5.12 3.94
N ARG A 43 16.73 5.70 3.86
CA ARG A 43 15.63 5.19 3.01
C ARG A 43 15.71 5.72 1.59
N SER A 44 16.90 5.68 0.99
CA SER A 44 17.05 5.99 -0.43
C SER A 44 16.44 4.87 -1.27
N LEU A 45 16.08 5.19 -2.51
CA LEU A 45 15.58 4.19 -3.45
C LEU A 45 16.56 3.02 -3.59
N GLU A 46 17.87 3.26 -3.57
CA GLU A 46 18.90 2.22 -3.65
C GLU A 46 18.85 1.24 -2.47
N ALA A 47 18.55 1.71 -1.25
CA ALA A 47 18.45 0.85 -0.08
C ALA A 47 17.17 0.00 -0.08
N ALA A 48 16.09 0.53 -0.67
CA ALA A 48 14.83 -0.19 -0.81
C ALA A 48 14.83 -1.19 -1.98
N GLN A 49 15.81 -1.11 -2.88
CA GLN A 49 15.84 -1.93 -4.09
C GLN A 49 16.40 -3.35 -3.86
N PRO A 50 15.87 -4.37 -4.58
CA PRO A 50 14.74 -4.27 -5.51
C PRO A 50 13.41 -4.05 -4.76
N LEU A 51 12.51 -3.23 -5.32
CA LEU A 51 11.21 -2.98 -4.69
C LEU A 51 10.32 -4.22 -4.82
N ASP A 52 9.71 -4.63 -3.72
CA ASP A 52 8.77 -5.75 -3.63
C ASP A 52 7.34 -5.23 -3.44
N TRP A 53 6.57 -5.17 -4.52
CA TRP A 53 5.20 -4.66 -4.45
C TRP A 53 4.23 -5.70 -3.89
N ILE A 54 3.65 -5.40 -2.73
CA ILE A 54 2.52 -6.15 -2.17
C ILE A 54 1.22 -5.46 -2.59
N HIS A 55 0.50 -6.12 -3.51
CA HIS A 55 -0.77 -5.62 -4.00
C HIS A 55 -1.95 -6.32 -3.32
N PHE A 56 -2.50 -5.64 -2.30
CA PHE A 56 -3.73 -6.06 -1.66
C PHE A 56 -4.93 -5.89 -2.62
N PRO A 57 -5.91 -6.81 -2.61
CA PRO A 57 -7.12 -6.65 -3.39
C PRO A 57 -7.82 -5.32 -3.09
N LYS A 58 -8.17 -4.59 -4.15
CA LYS A 58 -8.95 -3.34 -4.10
C LYS A 58 -8.26 -2.13 -3.44
N THR A 59 -6.93 -2.15 -3.37
CA THR A 59 -6.09 -1.02 -2.90
C THR A 59 -5.38 -0.26 -4.04
N GLY A 60 -5.97 -0.28 -5.25
CA GLY A 60 -5.51 0.52 -6.39
C GLY A 60 -4.38 -0.09 -7.20
N SER A 61 -4.74 -0.93 -8.18
CA SER A 61 -3.79 -1.55 -9.13
C SER A 61 -2.98 -0.52 -9.94
N SER A 62 -3.50 0.70 -10.08
CA SER A 62 -2.85 1.80 -10.81
C SER A 62 -1.53 2.24 -10.19
N PHE A 63 -1.27 1.90 -8.93
CA PHE A 63 -0.02 2.23 -8.23
C PHE A 63 1.21 1.60 -8.91
N VAL A 64 1.02 0.52 -9.68
CA VAL A 64 2.09 -0.04 -10.53
C VAL A 64 2.72 1.01 -11.43
N ASN A 65 1.96 2.01 -11.90
CA ASN A 65 2.49 3.09 -12.74
C ASN A 65 3.57 3.90 -12.00
N ALA A 66 3.37 4.22 -10.71
CA ALA A 66 4.38 4.91 -9.92
C ALA A 66 5.69 4.09 -9.83
N ILE A 67 5.58 2.77 -9.67
CA ILE A 67 6.73 1.88 -9.55
C ILE A 67 7.49 1.76 -10.89
N VAL A 68 6.79 1.47 -11.98
CA VAL A 68 7.43 1.19 -13.28
C VAL A 68 8.03 2.46 -13.92
N HIS A 69 7.51 3.64 -13.54
CA HIS A 69 8.03 4.94 -13.96
C HIS A 69 9.18 5.46 -13.07
N LEU A 70 9.54 4.76 -11.98
CA LEU A 70 10.79 5.06 -11.28
C LEU A 70 11.99 4.89 -12.20
N ASN A 71 13.00 5.75 -11.99
CA ASN A 71 14.20 5.76 -12.80
C ASN A 71 14.89 4.38 -12.79
N GLY A 72 15.01 3.77 -13.97
CA GLY A 72 15.66 2.48 -14.15
C GLY A 72 14.82 1.26 -13.77
N ALA A 73 13.61 1.43 -13.22
CA ALA A 73 12.74 0.30 -12.85
C ALA A 73 12.26 -0.45 -14.10
N CYS A 74 11.56 0.21 -15.02
CA CYS A 74 11.15 -0.38 -16.30
C CYS A 74 11.34 0.63 -17.45
N PRO A 75 12.58 0.84 -17.95
CA PRO A 75 12.92 1.93 -18.88
C PRO A 75 12.07 1.97 -20.15
N SER A 76 11.68 0.80 -20.68
CA SER A 76 10.84 0.68 -21.89
C SER A 76 9.42 1.23 -21.70
N LEU A 77 8.99 1.45 -20.46
CA LEU A 77 7.64 1.93 -20.10
C LEU A 77 7.60 3.43 -19.76
N ALA A 78 8.72 4.15 -19.87
CA ALA A 78 8.84 5.55 -19.44
C ALA A 78 7.75 6.50 -20.01
N ASN A 79 7.19 6.17 -21.18
CA ASN A 79 6.18 6.98 -21.86
C ASN A 79 4.81 6.28 -21.97
N TYR A 80 4.59 5.17 -21.27
CA TYR A 80 3.38 4.36 -21.37
C TYR A 80 2.73 4.18 -20.00
N ALA A 81 1.43 4.45 -19.91
CA ALA A 81 0.64 4.00 -18.77
C ALA A 81 0.36 2.50 -18.90
N LEU A 82 0.56 1.74 -17.83
CA LEU A 82 0.05 0.38 -17.74
C LEU A 82 -1.43 0.40 -17.43
N ASN A 83 -2.22 -0.12 -18.37
CA ASN A 83 -3.67 -0.28 -18.29
C ASN A 83 -4.13 -1.37 -19.29
N GLU A 84 -5.45 -1.57 -19.36
CA GLU A 84 -6.07 -2.53 -20.29
C GLU A 84 -5.75 -2.22 -21.75
N ASP A 85 -5.77 -0.95 -22.16
CA ASP A 85 -5.55 -0.54 -23.55
C ASP A 85 -4.09 -0.75 -24.00
N THR A 86 -3.12 -0.60 -23.09
CA THR A 86 -1.70 -0.76 -23.42
C THR A 86 -1.25 -2.20 -23.41
N VAL A 87 -1.67 -2.98 -22.41
CA VAL A 87 -1.22 -4.35 -22.22
C VAL A 87 -2.12 -5.36 -22.95
N GLY A 88 -3.39 -5.04 -23.13
CA GLY A 88 -4.44 -5.97 -23.56
C GLY A 88 -4.87 -6.91 -22.43
N SER A 89 -5.56 -8.00 -22.80
CA SER A 89 -6.07 -9.03 -21.89
C SER A 89 -7.22 -8.60 -20.95
N GLY A 90 -7.91 -7.51 -21.28
CA GLY A 90 -9.13 -7.10 -20.61
C GLY A 90 -8.91 -6.69 -19.15
N THR A 91 -9.88 -7.02 -18.30
CA THR A 91 -9.92 -6.71 -16.86
C THR A 91 -8.80 -7.36 -16.03
N CYS A 92 -8.02 -8.21 -16.68
CA CYS A 92 -6.92 -8.97 -16.12
C CYS A 92 -5.56 -8.53 -16.65
N TRP A 93 -5.50 -7.37 -17.30
CA TRP A 93 -4.28 -6.79 -17.85
C TRP A 93 -3.10 -6.82 -16.87
N LEU A 94 -3.34 -6.58 -15.57
CA LEU A 94 -2.26 -6.56 -14.58
C LEU A 94 -1.64 -7.95 -14.39
N SER A 95 -2.45 -9.00 -14.24
CA SER A 95 -1.95 -10.38 -14.15
C SER A 95 -1.16 -10.75 -15.40
N TYR A 96 -1.73 -10.44 -16.58
CA TYR A 96 -1.07 -10.69 -17.86
C TYR A 96 0.26 -9.96 -17.98
N TRP A 97 0.33 -8.70 -17.54
CA TRP A 97 1.56 -7.92 -17.54
C TRP A 97 2.61 -8.52 -16.61
N LEU A 98 2.24 -8.84 -15.36
CA LEU A 98 3.15 -9.46 -14.39
C LEU A 98 3.72 -10.78 -14.93
N GLU A 99 2.88 -11.58 -15.59
CA GLU A 99 3.25 -12.89 -16.11
C GLU A 99 4.12 -12.84 -17.36
N HIS A 100 3.71 -12.05 -18.35
CA HIS A 100 4.27 -12.17 -19.70
C HIS A 100 5.16 -11.00 -20.11
N LYS A 101 5.14 -9.89 -19.38
CA LYS A 101 5.84 -8.66 -19.77
C LYS A 101 6.86 -8.22 -18.73
N CYS A 102 6.51 -8.20 -17.44
CA CYS A 102 7.33 -7.66 -16.36
C CYS A 102 8.78 -8.18 -16.38
N PRO A 103 9.06 -9.51 -16.43
CA PRO A 103 10.43 -10.01 -16.38
C PRO A 103 11.32 -9.59 -17.56
N TYR A 104 10.70 -9.15 -18.66
CA TYR A 104 11.41 -8.76 -19.89
C TYR A 104 11.54 -7.25 -20.05
N VAL A 105 10.71 -6.45 -19.37
CA VAL A 105 10.68 -4.98 -19.52
C VAL A 105 11.23 -4.25 -18.30
N CYS A 106 11.28 -4.92 -17.14
CA CYS A 106 11.75 -4.34 -15.89
C CYS A 106 13.12 -4.88 -15.49
N ASN A 107 13.89 -4.04 -14.79
CA ASN A 107 15.18 -4.41 -14.23
C ASN A 107 14.97 -5.11 -12.88
N ALA A 108 15.37 -6.38 -12.79
CA ALA A 108 15.23 -7.21 -11.60
C ALA A 108 16.03 -6.69 -10.38
N ASP A 109 17.08 -5.89 -10.59
CA ASP A 109 17.83 -5.25 -9.50
C ASP A 109 17.08 -4.04 -8.90
N LYS A 110 16.01 -3.59 -9.57
CA LYS A 110 15.27 -2.37 -9.23
C LYS A 110 13.83 -2.66 -8.81
N TYR A 111 13.19 -3.64 -9.43
CA TYR A 111 11.82 -4.05 -9.13
C TYR A 111 11.66 -5.55 -9.29
N THR A 112 11.12 -6.20 -8.27
CA THR A 112 10.83 -7.63 -8.30
C THR A 112 9.50 -7.88 -8.98
N CYS A 113 9.53 -8.57 -10.12
CA CYS A 113 8.32 -9.13 -10.73
C CYS A 113 7.84 -10.34 -9.89
N PRO A 114 6.67 -10.27 -9.21
CA PRO A 114 6.18 -11.31 -8.30
C PRO A 114 6.10 -12.70 -8.95
N GLN A 115 6.48 -13.75 -8.22
CA GLN A 115 6.44 -15.16 -8.64
C GLN A 115 5.74 -16.04 -7.59
N PRO A 116 4.84 -16.98 -7.97
CA PRO A 116 4.25 -17.14 -9.30
C PRO A 116 3.41 -15.91 -9.69
N CYS A 117 3.39 -15.53 -10.97
CA CYS A 117 2.87 -14.25 -11.50
C CYS A 117 1.37 -13.98 -11.22
N HIS A 118 1.02 -13.75 -9.95
CA HIS A 118 -0.32 -13.43 -9.49
C HIS A 118 -0.34 -12.06 -8.81
N VAL A 119 -1.46 -11.36 -8.98
CA VAL A 119 -1.66 -9.99 -8.50
C VAL A 119 -1.79 -9.86 -6.99
N HIS A 120 -2.01 -10.95 -6.25
CA HIS A 120 -2.39 -10.93 -4.83
C HIS A 120 -1.62 -11.99 -4.03
N LEU A 121 -0.31 -12.08 -4.27
CA LEU A 121 0.58 -12.95 -3.51
C LEU A 121 0.80 -12.42 -2.08
N PRO A 122 1.05 -13.30 -1.10
CA PRO A 122 1.49 -12.85 0.20
C PRO A 122 2.98 -12.52 0.22
N VAL A 123 3.43 -12.03 1.36
CA VAL A 123 4.83 -11.99 1.77
C VAL A 123 5.30 -13.39 2.14
N THR A 124 5.94 -14.09 1.22
CA THR A 124 6.39 -15.48 1.40
C THR A 124 7.70 -15.61 2.20
N ASN A 125 8.54 -14.56 2.21
CA ASN A 125 9.79 -14.54 2.96
C ASN A 125 10.03 -13.16 3.58
N TYR A 126 9.28 -12.84 4.63
CA TYR A 126 9.37 -11.52 5.27
C TYR A 126 10.80 -11.11 5.64
N SER A 127 11.63 -12.03 6.13
CA SER A 127 13.01 -11.72 6.52
C SER A 127 13.86 -11.22 5.36
N ALA A 128 13.68 -11.77 4.15
CA ALA A 128 14.39 -11.32 2.96
C ALA A 128 13.79 -10.06 2.33
N GLN A 129 12.47 -9.87 2.48
CA GLN A 129 11.74 -8.77 1.86
C GLN A 129 11.65 -7.52 2.76
N ARG A 130 11.99 -7.65 4.05
CA ARG A 130 11.97 -6.55 5.02
C ARG A 130 12.86 -5.41 4.54
N GLY A 131 12.29 -4.22 4.39
CA GLY A 131 12.97 -3.02 3.87
C GLY A 131 12.82 -2.83 2.36
N HIS A 132 12.24 -3.81 1.66
CA HIS A 132 11.97 -3.78 0.22
C HIS A 132 10.47 -3.66 -0.11
N LEU A 133 9.60 -3.98 0.87
CA LEU A 133 8.15 -4.01 0.66
C LEU A 133 7.60 -2.61 0.38
N VAL A 134 6.81 -2.48 -0.68
CA VAL A 134 6.02 -1.29 -0.98
C VAL A 134 4.57 -1.67 -1.18
N GLY A 135 3.63 -0.82 -0.75
CA GLY A 135 2.22 -1.13 -0.95
C GLY A 135 1.28 0.03 -0.65
N MET A 136 0.10 -0.08 -1.24
CA MET A 136 -1.05 0.78 -0.95
C MET A 136 -2.03 0.02 -0.08
N PHE A 137 -2.49 0.67 0.98
CA PHE A 137 -3.51 0.16 1.90
C PHE A 137 -4.82 0.93 1.68
N ARG A 138 -5.91 0.43 2.24
CA ARG A 138 -7.23 1.04 2.14
C ARG A 138 -8.01 0.76 3.40
N ASP A 139 -8.88 1.70 3.77
CA ASP A 139 -9.90 1.45 4.79
C ASP A 139 -10.60 0.09 4.53
N PRO A 140 -10.66 -0.81 5.54
CA PRO A 140 -11.16 -2.17 5.31
C PRO A 140 -12.61 -2.20 4.82
N ASN A 141 -13.49 -1.33 5.31
CA ASN A 141 -14.89 -1.29 4.91
C ASN A 141 -15.03 -0.84 3.45
N GLN A 142 -14.29 0.20 3.06
CA GLN A 142 -14.18 0.64 1.68
C GLN A 142 -13.57 -0.45 0.78
N ARG A 143 -12.59 -1.22 1.27
CA ARG A 143 -12.00 -2.36 0.54
C ARG A 143 -13.03 -3.46 0.27
N ILE A 144 -13.82 -3.82 1.28
CA ILE A 144 -14.89 -4.83 1.18
C ILE A 144 -15.97 -4.37 0.18
N LEU A 145 -16.50 -3.16 0.34
CA LEU A 145 -17.54 -2.64 -0.56
C LEU A 145 -17.03 -2.47 -1.99
N SER A 146 -15.78 -2.05 -2.15
CA SER A 146 -15.11 -2.00 -3.46
C SER A 146 -15.01 -3.37 -4.11
N GLY A 147 -14.74 -4.42 -3.33
CA GLY A 147 -14.73 -5.80 -3.81
C GLY A 147 -16.14 -6.29 -4.17
N TYR A 148 -17.13 -6.00 -3.33
CA TYR A 148 -18.51 -6.43 -3.52
C TYR A 148 -19.15 -5.80 -4.76
N HIS A 149 -18.94 -4.50 -4.97
CA HIS A 149 -19.52 -3.72 -6.07
C HIS A 149 -18.72 -3.78 -7.37
N ASP A 150 -17.61 -4.51 -7.42
CA ASP A 150 -16.82 -4.64 -8.64
C ASP A 150 -17.51 -5.58 -9.66
N ASP A 151 -17.81 -5.04 -10.84
CA ASP A 151 -18.53 -5.73 -11.92
C ASP A 151 -17.71 -6.85 -12.57
N HIS A 152 -16.40 -6.82 -12.39
CA HIS A 152 -15.45 -7.84 -12.83
C HIS A 152 -15.05 -8.77 -11.69
N ASN A 153 -15.58 -8.53 -10.50
CA ASN A 153 -15.34 -9.31 -9.31
C ASN A 153 -16.53 -10.21 -9.00
N ASN A 154 -16.64 -11.29 -9.76
CA ASN A 154 -17.63 -12.32 -9.51
C ASN A 154 -17.23 -13.19 -8.30
N PHE A 155 -16.16 -12.84 -7.55
CA PHE A 155 -15.83 -13.52 -6.29
C PHE A 155 -16.93 -13.41 -5.25
N ALA A 156 -17.81 -12.42 -5.39
CA ALA A 156 -19.04 -12.36 -4.62
C ALA A 156 -20.03 -13.48 -4.92
N GLY A 157 -19.96 -14.16 -6.07
CA GLY A 157 -20.93 -15.19 -6.49
C GLY A 157 -20.49 -16.66 -6.31
N TYR A 158 -19.20 -16.96 -6.09
CA TYR A 158 -18.74 -18.36 -6.04
C TYR A 158 -19.12 -19.08 -4.75
N THR A 159 -19.62 -20.30 -4.88
CA THR A 159 -19.59 -21.30 -3.80
C THR A 159 -18.25 -22.04 -3.81
N LYS A 160 -17.91 -22.71 -2.70
CA LYS A 160 -16.66 -23.49 -2.55
C LYS A 160 -16.49 -24.52 -3.69
N GLU A 161 -17.59 -25.08 -4.17
CA GLU A 161 -17.67 -26.11 -5.21
C GLU A 161 -17.37 -25.56 -6.61
N LEU A 162 -17.80 -24.32 -6.91
CA LEU A 162 -17.53 -23.64 -8.17
C LEU A 162 -16.11 -23.10 -8.24
N PHE A 163 -15.56 -22.66 -7.10
CA PHE A 163 -14.14 -22.35 -7.00
C PHE A 163 -13.38 -23.60 -7.49
N THR A 164 -13.54 -24.78 -6.85
CA THR A 164 -12.85 -26.04 -7.21
C THR A 164 -12.94 -26.56 -8.64
N ARG A 165 -13.97 -26.22 -9.43
CA ARG A 165 -14.08 -26.70 -10.83
C ARG A 165 -13.25 -25.87 -11.83
N ASP A 166 -12.86 -24.65 -11.47
CA ASP A 166 -12.17 -23.70 -12.35
C ASP A 166 -10.75 -23.31 -11.84
N LEU A 167 -10.12 -24.08 -10.93
CA LEU A 167 -8.91 -23.67 -10.18
C LEU A 167 -7.55 -23.87 -10.86
N GLY A 168 -7.43 -23.40 -12.07
CA GLY A 168 -6.37 -22.42 -12.32
C GLY A 168 -7.12 -21.18 -12.72
N VAL A 169 -7.14 -20.11 -11.91
CA VAL A 169 -7.80 -18.86 -12.27
C VAL A 169 -7.00 -18.21 -13.40
N GLU A 170 -7.05 -18.81 -14.58
CA GLU A 170 -6.70 -18.15 -15.81
C GLU A 170 -7.73 -17.03 -15.94
N CYS A 171 -7.21 -15.83 -15.77
CA CYS A 171 -7.83 -14.58 -16.14
C CYS A 171 -8.43 -14.56 -17.58
N ARG A 172 -8.18 -15.59 -18.39
CA ARG A 172 -8.83 -15.82 -19.68
C ARG A 172 -10.25 -16.34 -19.48
N GLY A 173 -11.16 -15.38 -19.38
CA GLY A 173 -12.59 -15.66 -19.46
C GLY A 173 -13.14 -16.11 -18.12
N GLN A 174 -13.41 -15.14 -17.24
CA GLN A 174 -14.64 -15.27 -16.47
C GLN A 174 -15.76 -15.46 -17.49
N SER A 175 -16.24 -16.69 -17.64
CA SER A 175 -17.36 -17.01 -18.51
C SER A 175 -18.49 -16.02 -18.23
N GLU A 176 -19.19 -15.53 -19.25
CA GLU A 176 -20.39 -14.70 -19.07
C GLU A 176 -21.37 -15.32 -18.07
N VAL A 177 -21.34 -16.66 -17.94
CA VAL A 177 -22.03 -17.43 -16.90
C VAL A 177 -21.67 -16.94 -15.50
N VAL A 178 -20.39 -16.76 -15.18
CA VAL A 178 -19.94 -16.30 -13.86
C VAL A 178 -20.39 -14.86 -13.60
N LYS A 179 -20.31 -13.97 -14.60
CA LYS A 179 -20.79 -12.58 -14.47
C LYS A 179 -22.31 -12.51 -14.23
N SER A 180 -23.05 -13.48 -14.77
CA SER A 180 -24.49 -13.60 -14.61
C SER A 180 -24.93 -14.24 -13.29
N MET A 181 -24.01 -14.77 -12.48
CA MET A 181 -24.36 -15.38 -11.21
C MET A 181 -24.78 -14.31 -10.19
N PRO A 182 -25.79 -14.60 -9.34
CA PRO A 182 -26.16 -13.69 -8.28
C PRO A 182 -25.00 -13.54 -7.29
N LYS A 183 -24.74 -12.30 -6.86
CA LYS A 183 -23.83 -12.04 -5.74
C LYS A 183 -24.40 -12.65 -4.47
N ARG A 184 -23.54 -13.19 -3.61
CA ARG A 184 -23.88 -13.61 -2.25
C ARG A 184 -24.40 -12.41 -1.45
N PRO A 185 -25.13 -12.66 -0.35
CA PRO A 185 -25.42 -11.61 0.62
C PRO A 185 -24.14 -10.88 1.02
N LEU A 186 -24.20 -9.55 1.12
CA LEU A 186 -23.04 -8.70 1.46
C LEU A 186 -22.37 -9.14 2.76
N SER A 187 -23.15 -9.53 3.78
CA SER A 187 -22.63 -10.04 5.05
C SER A 187 -21.77 -11.30 4.89
N GLU A 188 -22.20 -12.26 4.07
CA GLU A 188 -21.41 -13.47 3.80
C GLU A 188 -20.13 -13.17 3.02
N PHE A 189 -20.21 -12.24 2.06
CA PHE A 189 -19.04 -11.79 1.32
C PHE A 189 -18.02 -11.10 2.24
N ALA A 190 -18.51 -10.22 3.11
CA ALA A 190 -17.70 -9.49 4.07
C ALA A 190 -16.95 -10.43 5.02
N GLU A 191 -17.64 -11.42 5.61
CA GLU A 191 -17.03 -12.45 6.44
C GLU A 191 -15.96 -13.28 5.71
N MET A 192 -16.21 -13.63 4.44
CA MET A 192 -15.24 -14.37 3.62
C MET A 192 -13.97 -13.56 3.32
N TRP A 193 -14.11 -12.25 3.11
CA TRP A 193 -13.01 -11.35 2.77
C TRP A 193 -12.29 -10.74 3.98
N LYS A 194 -12.81 -11.00 5.18
CA LYS A 194 -12.30 -10.50 6.46
C LYS A 194 -10.84 -10.87 6.71
N GLY A 195 -10.02 -9.92 7.13
CA GLY A 195 -8.61 -10.18 7.41
C GLY A 195 -7.77 -10.50 6.17
N GLY A 196 -8.16 -10.00 5.00
CA GLY A 196 -7.49 -10.27 3.72
C GLY A 196 -6.08 -9.67 3.67
N MET A 197 -5.90 -8.44 4.16
CA MET A 197 -4.58 -7.80 4.24
C MET A 197 -3.68 -8.50 5.25
N THR A 198 -4.25 -8.85 6.41
CA THR A 198 -3.55 -9.62 7.44
C THR A 198 -3.04 -10.95 6.89
N TYR A 199 -3.89 -11.68 6.16
CA TYR A 199 -3.52 -12.97 5.57
C TYR A 199 -2.32 -12.83 4.62
N GLN A 200 -2.32 -11.85 3.71
CA GLN A 200 -1.18 -11.62 2.81
C GLN A 200 0.12 -11.30 3.53
N LEU A 201 0.06 -10.65 4.69
CA LEU A 201 1.25 -10.22 5.40
C LEU A 201 1.88 -11.32 6.25
N VAL A 202 1.10 -12.31 6.70
CA VAL A 202 1.56 -13.31 7.68
C VAL A 202 1.59 -14.74 7.17
N THR A 203 0.94 -15.04 6.04
CA THR A 203 0.97 -16.39 5.50
C THR A 203 2.30 -16.67 4.82
N GLU A 204 3.03 -17.68 5.29
CA GLU A 204 4.36 -18.01 4.77
C GLU A 204 4.28 -18.94 3.55
N HIS A 205 3.20 -19.72 3.41
CA HIS A 205 3.04 -20.73 2.34
C HIS A 205 1.59 -20.84 1.86
N PRO A 206 1.09 -19.99 0.95
CA PRO A 206 -0.23 -20.21 0.42
C PRO A 206 -0.20 -21.19 -0.75
N THR A 207 -0.85 -22.32 -0.55
CA THR A 207 -1.48 -23.06 -1.65
C THR A 207 -2.77 -22.37 -2.14
N THR A 208 -3.17 -21.25 -1.52
CA THR A 208 -4.44 -20.53 -1.77
C THR A 208 -4.23 -19.01 -1.81
N VAL A 209 -4.55 -18.37 -2.94
CA VAL A 209 -4.49 -16.89 -3.07
C VAL A 209 -5.40 -16.20 -2.05
N THR A 210 -5.14 -14.93 -1.73
CA THR A 210 -5.90 -14.12 -0.73
C THR A 210 -7.41 -14.08 -0.95
N LEU A 211 -7.84 -14.29 -2.19
CA LEU A 211 -9.24 -14.28 -2.59
C LEU A 211 -9.89 -15.67 -2.56
N ASP A 212 -9.14 -16.73 -2.22
CA ASP A 212 -9.66 -18.09 -2.12
C ASP A 212 -10.61 -18.20 -0.92
N PRO A 213 -11.89 -18.61 -1.12
CA PRO A 213 -12.85 -18.77 -0.05
C PRO A 213 -12.46 -19.85 0.98
N ARG A 214 -11.47 -20.69 0.67
CA ARG A 214 -10.95 -21.76 1.54
C ARG A 214 -9.72 -21.34 2.32
N ARG A 215 -9.22 -20.12 2.15
CA ARG A 215 -8.05 -19.66 2.90
C ARG A 215 -8.30 -19.78 4.40
N PRO A 216 -7.29 -20.16 5.20
CA PRO A 216 -7.40 -20.15 6.64
C PRO A 216 -7.83 -18.76 7.16
N GLN A 217 -8.77 -18.77 8.09
CA GLN A 217 -9.16 -17.57 8.81
C GLN A 217 -8.00 -17.09 9.67
N VAL A 218 -7.74 -15.79 9.63
CA VAL A 218 -6.71 -15.14 10.45
C VAL A 218 -7.30 -14.64 11.76
N THR A 219 -6.46 -14.56 12.76
CA THR A 219 -6.82 -14.13 14.11
C THR A 219 -6.29 -12.73 14.39
N ARG A 220 -6.72 -12.16 15.52
CA ARG A 220 -6.19 -10.86 15.99
C ARG A 220 -4.70 -10.93 16.33
N ARG A 221 -4.17 -12.10 16.69
CA ARG A 221 -2.73 -12.30 16.89
C ARG A 221 -1.97 -12.16 15.57
N ASP A 222 -2.52 -12.72 14.50
CA ASP A 222 -1.96 -12.59 13.16
C ASP A 222 -2.01 -11.13 12.71
N ALA A 223 -3.10 -10.42 12.99
CA ALA A 223 -3.22 -8.99 12.70
C ALA A 223 -2.15 -8.14 13.42
N THR A 224 -1.83 -8.47 14.67
CA THR A 224 -0.74 -7.80 15.41
C THR A 224 0.62 -8.04 14.77
N GLU A 225 0.90 -9.26 14.30
CA GLU A 225 2.14 -9.56 13.58
C GLU A 225 2.16 -8.87 12.21
N ALA A 226 1.05 -8.86 11.47
CA ALA A 226 0.91 -8.13 10.23
C ALA A 226 1.19 -6.63 10.43
N ALA A 227 0.60 -6.01 11.46
CA ALA A 227 0.84 -4.61 11.80
C ALA A 227 2.31 -4.34 12.16
N ARG A 228 2.98 -5.27 12.85
CA ARG A 228 4.43 -5.18 13.11
C ARG A 228 5.23 -5.23 11.80
N ARG A 229 4.89 -6.14 10.88
CA ARG A 229 5.52 -6.25 9.56
C ARG A 229 5.34 -4.98 8.71
N VAL A 230 4.19 -4.33 8.81
CA VAL A 230 3.96 -3.01 8.17
C VAL A 230 4.90 -1.95 8.71
N ARG A 231 5.00 -1.80 10.04
CA ARG A 231 5.88 -0.81 10.68
C ARG A 231 7.36 -1.05 10.40
N ASP A 232 7.78 -2.31 10.48
CA ASP A 232 9.20 -2.65 10.51
C ASP A 232 9.77 -3.01 9.14
N GLY A 233 8.92 -3.34 8.16
CA GLY A 233 9.35 -4.00 6.92
C GLY A 233 8.96 -3.32 5.62
N PHE A 234 8.08 -2.31 5.65
CA PHE A 234 7.77 -1.55 4.44
C PHE A 234 8.75 -0.39 4.24
N ALA A 235 9.32 -0.35 3.05
CA ALA A 235 10.05 0.81 2.53
C ALA A 235 9.10 1.98 2.28
N PHE A 236 7.91 1.69 1.75
CA PHE A 236 6.87 2.67 1.46
C PHE A 236 5.48 2.13 1.80
N VAL A 237 4.67 2.98 2.44
CA VAL A 237 3.26 2.73 2.76
C VAL A 237 2.46 3.92 2.25
N GLY A 238 1.50 3.68 1.36
CA GLY A 238 0.52 4.66 0.93
C GLY A 238 -0.91 4.24 1.27
N LEU A 239 -1.84 5.18 1.15
CA LEU A 239 -3.26 5.04 1.47
C LEU A 239 -4.12 5.35 0.24
N THR A 240 -5.10 4.50 -0.04
CA THR A 240 -5.93 4.62 -1.26
C THR A 240 -6.82 5.86 -1.20
N GLU A 241 -7.41 6.14 -0.04
CA GLU A 241 -8.20 7.35 0.23
C GLU A 241 -7.37 8.65 0.24
N GLU A 242 -6.05 8.54 0.34
CA GLU A 242 -5.11 9.67 0.24
C GLU A 242 -4.19 9.48 -0.99
N TRP A 243 -4.77 9.09 -2.12
CA TRP A 243 -4.03 8.70 -3.33
C TRP A 243 -3.01 9.76 -3.75
N ASP A 244 -3.46 11.01 -3.90
CA ASP A 244 -2.64 12.10 -4.41
C ASP A 244 -1.44 12.36 -3.47
N LEU A 245 -1.66 12.40 -2.15
CA LEU A 245 -0.59 12.51 -1.16
C LEU A 245 0.34 11.29 -1.18
N SER A 246 -0.19 10.08 -1.40
CA SER A 246 0.59 8.86 -1.47
C SER A 246 1.55 8.85 -2.66
N ILE A 247 1.09 9.28 -3.84
CA ILE A 247 1.96 9.43 -5.03
C ILE A 247 3.03 10.49 -4.78
N CYS A 248 2.66 11.65 -4.25
CA CYS A 248 3.64 12.69 -3.92
C CYS A 248 4.67 12.19 -2.91
N LEU A 249 4.23 11.52 -1.83
CA LEU A 249 5.11 10.95 -0.83
C LEU A 249 6.08 9.93 -1.45
N PHE A 250 5.58 9.05 -2.31
CA PHE A 250 6.40 8.06 -3.01
C PHE A 250 7.57 8.73 -3.76
N HIS A 251 7.29 9.79 -4.53
CA HIS A 251 8.32 10.55 -5.23
C HIS A 251 9.22 11.39 -4.32
N LYS A 252 8.72 11.87 -3.18
CA LYS A 252 9.58 12.55 -2.20
C LYS A 252 10.53 11.58 -1.49
N MET A 253 10.11 10.33 -1.30
CA MET A 253 10.93 9.29 -0.69
C MET A 253 11.96 8.72 -1.66
N PHE A 254 11.55 8.38 -2.89
CA PHE A 254 12.37 7.63 -3.84
C PHE A 254 12.87 8.44 -5.03
N GLY A 255 12.49 9.72 -5.13
CA GLY A 255 12.81 10.59 -6.25
C GLY A 255 11.95 10.32 -7.49
N GLY A 256 12.39 10.88 -8.61
CA GLY A 256 11.61 10.90 -9.85
C GLY A 256 10.64 12.07 -9.92
N VAL A 257 10.00 12.23 -11.08
CA VAL A 257 9.02 13.29 -11.34
C VAL A 257 7.66 12.64 -11.45
N CYS A 258 6.66 13.20 -10.76
CA CYS A 258 5.30 12.70 -10.88
C CYS A 258 4.83 12.74 -12.35
N SER A 259 4.06 11.74 -12.73
CA SER A 259 3.51 11.57 -14.06
C SER A 259 1.99 11.61 -14.02
N ALA A 260 1.37 12.12 -15.08
CA ALA A 260 -0.08 12.11 -15.21
C ALA A 260 -0.67 10.67 -15.16
N PHE A 261 0.12 9.67 -15.56
CA PHE A 261 -0.28 8.26 -15.58
C PHE A 261 -0.54 7.69 -14.17
N GLU A 262 0.09 8.25 -13.13
CA GLU A 262 -0.05 7.81 -11.73
C GLU A 262 -1.39 8.21 -11.13
N PHE A 263 -2.07 9.21 -11.72
CA PHE A 263 -3.35 9.75 -11.27
C PHE A 263 -4.54 9.21 -12.08
N VAL A 264 -4.30 8.31 -13.03
CA VAL A 264 -5.36 7.66 -13.81
C VAL A 264 -5.84 6.43 -13.04
N ASN A 265 -7.14 6.37 -12.78
CA ASN A 265 -7.77 5.14 -12.30
C ASN A 265 -7.89 4.14 -13.45
N THR A 266 -6.88 3.29 -13.59
CA THR A 266 -6.79 2.26 -14.66
C THR A 266 -7.59 0.99 -14.36
N ARG A 267 -8.29 0.94 -13.21
CA ARG A 267 -9.09 -0.23 -12.81
C ARG A 267 -10.26 0.16 -11.88
N PRO A 268 -11.24 0.95 -12.37
CA PRO A 268 -12.44 1.27 -11.59
C PRO A 268 -13.23 -0.01 -11.27
N SER A 269 -13.93 -0.04 -10.14
CA SER A 269 -14.76 -1.20 -9.75
C SER A 269 -15.90 -1.45 -10.73
N PHE A 270 -16.55 -0.40 -11.22
CA PHE A 270 -17.61 -0.51 -12.22
C PHE A 270 -17.60 0.71 -13.14
N HIS A 271 -18.28 0.60 -14.28
CA HIS A 271 -18.34 1.67 -15.25
C HIS A 271 -18.98 2.94 -14.65
N GLY A 272 -18.28 4.07 -14.73
CA GLY A 272 -18.75 5.34 -14.18
C GLY A 272 -18.43 5.56 -12.69
N LYS A 273 -17.83 4.59 -12.00
CA LYS A 273 -17.36 4.79 -10.62
C LYS A 273 -16.15 5.74 -10.61
N SER A 274 -16.31 6.92 -10.01
CA SER A 274 -15.18 7.84 -9.76
C SER A 274 -14.22 7.27 -8.71
N ALA A 275 -12.92 7.55 -8.87
CA ALA A 275 -11.90 7.20 -7.89
C ALA A 275 -12.09 7.96 -6.57
N ASP A 276 -12.53 9.22 -6.65
CA ASP A 276 -12.68 10.13 -5.51
C ASP A 276 -14.00 9.92 -4.72
N GLN A 277 -14.83 8.98 -5.14
CA GLN A 277 -16.11 8.71 -4.50
C GLN A 277 -15.97 7.54 -3.52
N ASP A 278 -16.34 7.73 -2.26
CA ASP A 278 -16.42 6.62 -1.31
C ASP A 278 -17.71 5.82 -1.47
N TYR A 279 -17.67 4.56 -1.02
CA TYR A 279 -18.85 3.73 -0.85
C TYR A 279 -19.60 4.11 0.42
N ASP A 280 -20.93 3.92 0.43
CA ASP A 280 -21.74 4.11 1.62
C ASP A 280 -21.54 2.93 2.58
N THR A 281 -20.82 3.16 3.68
CA THR A 281 -20.52 2.10 4.65
C THR A 281 -21.74 1.65 5.46
N SER A 282 -22.86 2.37 5.40
CA SER A 282 -24.10 1.94 6.04
C SER A 282 -24.67 0.64 5.45
N GLU A 283 -24.31 0.31 4.19
CA GLU A 283 -24.63 -0.97 3.54
C GLU A 283 -24.15 -2.18 4.36
N LEU A 284 -23.07 -2.04 5.13
CA LEU A 284 -22.52 -3.09 5.97
C LEU A 284 -23.32 -3.32 7.26
N GLN A 285 -24.33 -2.50 7.56
CA GLN A 285 -25.24 -2.67 8.71
C GLN A 285 -24.50 -2.82 10.06
N GLY A 286 -23.42 -2.06 10.24
CA GLY A 286 -22.59 -2.09 11.45
C GLY A 286 -21.54 -3.22 11.50
N TRP A 287 -21.48 -4.06 10.46
CA TRP A 287 -20.35 -4.96 10.24
C TRP A 287 -19.06 -4.17 9.96
N TYR A 288 -17.93 -4.66 10.46
CA TYR A 288 -16.61 -4.13 10.14
C TYR A 288 -15.53 -5.21 10.27
N ASP A 289 -14.42 -5.03 9.56
CA ASP A 289 -13.28 -5.96 9.57
C ASP A 289 -12.31 -5.62 10.71
N ASP A 290 -12.62 -6.06 11.93
CA ASP A 290 -11.79 -5.82 13.13
C ASP A 290 -10.38 -6.43 13.07
N ILE A 291 -10.10 -7.30 12.09
CA ILE A 291 -8.80 -7.91 11.87
C ILE A 291 -7.94 -7.00 10.97
N ASP A 292 -8.42 -6.66 9.77
CA ASP A 292 -7.68 -5.77 8.88
C ASP A 292 -7.61 -4.32 9.41
N ASP A 293 -8.52 -3.90 10.29
CA ASP A 293 -8.48 -2.59 10.93
C ASP A 293 -7.19 -2.39 11.77
N VAL A 294 -6.68 -3.45 12.39
CA VAL A 294 -5.39 -3.40 13.11
C VAL A 294 -4.22 -3.14 12.15
N VAL A 295 -4.26 -3.73 10.96
CA VAL A 295 -3.23 -3.55 9.93
C VAL A 295 -3.33 -2.16 9.31
N TYR A 296 -4.54 -1.73 8.96
CA TYR A 296 -4.80 -0.43 8.39
C TYR A 296 -4.41 0.70 9.35
N ALA A 297 -4.70 0.58 10.64
CA ALA A 297 -4.27 1.54 11.65
C ALA A 297 -2.74 1.68 11.70
N ALA A 298 -1.99 0.58 11.60
CA ALA A 298 -0.53 0.60 11.52
C ALA A 298 -0.03 1.22 10.21
N ALA A 299 -0.67 0.92 9.08
CA ALA A 299 -0.33 1.54 7.80
C ALA A 299 -0.55 3.05 7.82
N ALA A 300 -1.69 3.51 8.33
CA ALA A 300 -2.01 4.93 8.46
C ALA A 300 -1.07 5.66 9.45
N GLU A 301 -0.61 4.97 10.51
CA GLU A 301 0.44 5.47 11.40
C GLU A 301 1.75 5.71 10.64
N VAL A 302 2.26 4.71 9.91
CA VAL A 302 3.49 4.83 9.10
C VAL A 302 3.36 5.91 8.02
N PHE A 303 2.23 5.95 7.34
CA PHE A 303 1.95 6.95 6.31
C PHE A 303 2.02 8.37 6.89
N ARG A 304 1.29 8.65 7.98
CA ARG A 304 1.30 9.97 8.64
C ARG A 304 2.68 10.37 9.15
N GLN A 305 3.44 9.42 9.71
CA GLN A 305 4.83 9.66 10.12
C GLN A 305 5.69 10.08 8.92
N ASN A 306 5.57 9.37 7.79
CA ASN A 306 6.31 9.68 6.58
C ASN A 306 5.88 11.01 5.94
N LEU A 307 4.60 11.40 6.02
CA LEU A 307 4.17 12.72 5.56
C LEU A 307 4.92 13.84 6.27
N VAL A 308 5.02 13.77 7.61
CA VAL A 308 5.76 14.75 8.41
C VAL A 308 7.24 14.72 8.07
N LEU A 309 7.81 13.51 8.01
CA LEU A 309 9.23 13.28 7.83
C LEU A 309 9.76 13.78 6.47
N PHE A 310 8.97 13.61 5.41
CA PHE A 310 9.32 14.02 4.05
C PHE A 310 8.69 15.36 3.66
N ASN A 311 8.12 16.10 4.62
CA ASN A 311 7.46 17.40 4.44
C ASN A 311 6.42 17.37 3.29
N VAL A 312 5.54 16.37 3.33
CA VAL A 312 4.48 16.15 2.35
C VAL A 312 3.17 16.70 2.90
N SER A 313 2.61 17.66 2.19
CA SER A 313 1.30 18.24 2.45
C SER A 313 0.64 18.59 1.12
N GLN A 314 -0.64 18.99 1.17
CA GLN A 314 -1.35 19.46 -0.02
C GLN A 314 -0.59 20.62 -0.69
N GLU A 315 -0.01 21.52 0.10
CA GLU A 315 0.74 22.69 -0.38
C GLU A 315 2.09 22.30 -0.99
N THR A 316 2.83 21.37 -0.39
CA THR A 316 4.17 21.00 -0.89
C THR A 316 4.12 20.07 -2.10
N CYS A 317 2.95 19.51 -2.40
CA CYS A 317 2.71 18.59 -3.51
C CYS A 317 2.09 19.21 -4.76
N GLN A 318 1.90 20.53 -4.80
CA GLN A 318 1.25 21.22 -5.94
C GLN A 318 1.92 20.93 -7.29
N GLU A 319 3.26 20.80 -7.32
CA GLU A 319 3.97 20.41 -8.54
C GLU A 319 3.55 19.02 -9.04
N CYS A 320 3.43 18.05 -8.13
CA CYS A 320 2.97 16.71 -8.44
C CYS A 320 1.51 16.73 -8.95
N TYR A 321 0.64 17.49 -8.26
CA TYR A 321 -0.77 17.60 -8.61
C TYR A 321 -1.03 18.32 -9.93
N SER A 322 -0.12 19.21 -10.34
CA SER A 322 -0.20 19.87 -11.65
C SER A 322 -0.18 18.89 -12.83
N LYS A 323 0.26 17.65 -12.60
CA LYS A 323 0.25 16.58 -13.61
C LYS A 323 -1.13 15.96 -13.78
N ARG A 324 -2.03 16.10 -12.81
CA ARG A 324 -3.42 15.61 -12.88
C ARG A 324 -4.12 16.23 -14.08
N GLY A 325 -4.70 15.40 -14.95
CA GLY A 325 -5.41 15.83 -16.16
C GLY A 325 -4.54 16.11 -17.39
N SER A 326 -3.21 15.98 -17.32
CA SER A 326 -2.31 16.14 -18.48
C SER A 326 -2.10 14.86 -19.30
N ALA A 327 -2.83 13.77 -19.00
CA ALA A 327 -2.69 12.49 -19.69
C ALA A 327 -3.22 12.58 -21.14
N SER A 328 -2.34 12.96 -22.07
CA SER A 328 -2.65 12.97 -23.50
C SER A 328 -2.06 11.75 -24.20
N ARG A 329 -2.96 10.93 -24.76
CA ARG A 329 -2.76 9.87 -25.76
C ARG A 329 -1.90 8.69 -25.32
N VAL A 330 -2.60 7.59 -25.05
CA VAL A 330 -2.05 6.25 -24.80
C VAL A 330 -1.68 5.62 -26.15
N ALA A 331 -0.42 5.21 -26.32
CA ALA A 331 0.01 4.32 -27.39
C ALA A 331 0.11 2.88 -26.84
N VAL A 332 -0.18 1.88 -27.67
CA VAL A 332 -0.27 0.45 -27.29
C VAL A 332 1.14 -0.17 -27.17
N LEU A 333 1.37 -1.04 -26.17
CA LEU A 333 2.67 -1.71 -25.90
C LEU A 333 2.85 -3.04 -26.66
#